data_AF-A0A539EDC2-F1
#
_entry.id   AF-A0A539EDC2-F1
#
_cell.length_a   1.000
_cell.length_b   1.000
_cell.length_c   1.000
_cell.angle_alpha   90.00
_cell.angle_beta   90.00
_cell.angle_gamma   90.00
#
_symmetry.space_group_name_H-M   'P 1'
#
loop_
_entity.id
_entity.type
_entity.pdbx_description
1 polymer ?
#
loop_
_entity_poly.entity_id
_entity_poly.type
_entity_poly.pdbx_seq_one_letter_code
_entity_poly.pdbx_strand_id
1 'polypeptide(L)'
;MSLLAFARIVTNPRVAENPETISDAWLQVREWLGRRNVWIPQPGEQHAEIIGKLLMNSGFKANLVPDAHLAALAIEHGLTLCSADGDFARFPGLNWLNPLSNA
;
A
#
# COMPACT_ATOMS: atom_id res chain seq x y z
N MET A 1 -1.76 -5.72 -4.86
CA MET A 1 -0.76 -4.87 -5.52
C MET A 1 0.49 -4.61 -4.66
N SER A 2 0.37 -4.35 -3.35
CA SER A 2 1.52 -3.99 -2.48
C SER A 2 2.65 -5.02 -2.41
N LEU A 3 2.35 -6.31 -2.23
CA LEU A 3 3.38 -7.36 -2.13
C LEU A 3 4.21 -7.50 -3.43
N LEU A 4 3.55 -7.35 -4.59
CA LEU A 4 4.23 -7.34 -5.89
C LEU A 4 5.06 -6.08 -6.07
N ALA A 5 4.57 -4.92 -5.60
CA ALA A 5 5.33 -3.68 -5.61
C ALA A 5 6.57 -3.77 -4.71
N PHE A 6 6.46 -4.39 -3.53
CA PHE A 6 7.59 -4.69 -2.65
C PHE A 6 8.64 -5.52 -3.40
N ALA A 7 8.27 -6.69 -3.94
CA ALA A 7 9.20 -7.54 -4.68
C ALA A 7 9.85 -6.77 -5.84
N ARG A 8 9.07 -6.03 -6.62
CA ARG A 8 9.59 -5.20 -7.72
C ARG A 8 10.60 -4.16 -7.26
N ILE A 9 10.39 -3.52 -6.10
CA ILE A 9 11.26 -2.45 -5.59
C ILE A 9 12.57 -3.04 -5.06
N VAL A 10 12.49 -4.03 -4.18
CA VAL A 10 13.68 -4.56 -3.48
C VAL A 10 14.61 -5.34 -4.40
N THR A 11 14.11 -5.89 -5.51
CA THR A 11 14.93 -6.61 -6.49
C THR A 11 15.40 -5.72 -7.65
N ASN A 12 15.12 -4.42 -7.63
CA ASN A 12 15.45 -3.53 -8.75
C ASN A 12 16.82 -2.86 -8.56
N PRO A 13 17.83 -3.17 -9.40
CA PRO A 13 19.18 -2.60 -9.28
C PRO A 13 19.24 -1.10 -9.57
N ARG A 14 18.18 -0.50 -10.13
CA ARG A 14 18.11 0.96 -10.34
C ARG A 14 17.63 1.71 -9.10
N VAL A 15 17.09 1.01 -8.11
CA VAL A 15 16.48 1.59 -6.90
C VAL A 15 17.29 1.24 -5.65
N ALA A 16 17.83 0.03 -5.56
CA ALA A 16 18.62 -0.44 -4.43
C ALA A 16 20.11 -0.58 -4.81
N GLU A 17 21.00 -0.11 -3.93
CA GLU A 17 22.46 -0.27 -4.09
C GLU A 17 22.87 -1.75 -4.10
N ASN A 18 22.24 -2.56 -3.25
CA ASN A 18 22.38 -4.02 -3.20
C ASN A 18 20.97 -4.63 -3.33
N PRO A 19 20.48 -4.90 -4.55
CA PRO A 19 19.14 -5.46 -4.73
C PRO A 19 19.08 -6.90 -4.22
N GLU A 20 17.97 -7.23 -3.57
CA GLU A 20 17.67 -8.58 -3.11
C GLU A 20 17.45 -9.52 -4.30
N THR A 21 17.65 -10.82 -4.08
CA THR A 21 17.21 -11.81 -5.07
C THR A 21 15.68 -11.92 -5.05
N ILE A 22 15.09 -12.31 -6.18
CA ILE A 22 13.65 -12.57 -6.24
C ILE A 22 13.21 -13.68 -5.28
N SER A 23 14.10 -14.66 -5.03
CA SER A 23 13.86 -15.76 -4.10
C SER A 23 13.75 -15.25 -2.67
N ASP A 24 14.70 -14.42 -2.23
CA ASP A 24 14.73 -13.89 -0.87
C ASP A 24 13.59 -12.90 -0.61
N ALA A 25 13.31 -12.03 -1.59
CA ALA A 25 12.15 -11.14 -1.55
C ALA A 25 10.83 -11.93 -1.42
N TRP A 26 10.66 -13.03 -2.16
CA TRP A 26 9.46 -13.85 -2.07
C TRP A 26 9.38 -14.68 -0.80
N LEU A 27 10.54 -15.14 -0.28
CA LEU A 27 10.62 -15.78 1.03
C LEU A 27 10.08 -14.85 2.12
N GLN A 28 10.50 -13.59 2.12
CA GLN A 28 10.00 -12.57 3.05
C GLN A 28 8.48 -12.37 2.97
N VAL A 29 7.91 -12.35 1.75
CA VAL A 29 6.46 -12.28 1.55
C VAL A 29 5.75 -13.49 2.17
N ARG A 30 6.27 -14.70 1.98
CA ARG A 30 5.70 -15.91 2.60
C ARG A 30 5.78 -15.85 4.12
N GLU A 31 6.87 -15.35 4.68
CA GLU A 31 7.03 -15.18 6.13
C GLU A 31 6.00 -14.23 6.74
N TRP A 32 5.64 -13.15 6.04
CA TRP A 32 4.54 -12.27 6.46
C TRP A 32 3.19 -12.97 6.38
N LEU A 33 2.89 -13.60 5.24
CA LEU A 33 1.61 -14.28 5.01
C LEU A 33 1.42 -15.53 5.87
N GLY A 34 2.50 -16.11 6.39
CA GLY A 34 2.47 -17.24 7.32
C GLY A 34 2.08 -16.86 8.75
N ARG A 35 1.98 -15.57 9.08
CA ARG A 35 1.59 -15.12 10.43
C ARG A 35 0.08 -15.22 10.60
N ARG A 36 -0.36 -15.77 11.74
CA ARG A 36 -1.79 -15.98 12.06
C ARG A 36 -2.64 -14.71 12.06
N ASN A 37 -2.03 -13.57 12.32
CA ASN A 37 -2.68 -12.26 12.38
C ASN A 37 -2.53 -11.44 11.09
N VAL A 38 -2.06 -12.04 10.00
CA VAL A 38 -1.88 -11.38 8.71
C VAL A 38 -2.89 -11.95 7.72
N TRP A 39 -3.48 -11.05 6.93
CA TRP A 39 -4.38 -11.39 5.83
C TRP A 39 -4.25 -10.34 4.72
N ILE A 40 -4.66 -10.67 3.51
CA ILE A 40 -4.60 -9.74 2.36
C ILE A 40 -6.00 -9.13 2.17
N PRO A 41 -6.19 -7.81 2.40
CA PRO A 41 -7.46 -7.16 2.12
C PRO A 41 -7.78 -7.24 0.65
N GLN A 42 -8.95 -7.82 0.35
CA GLN A 42 -9.52 -7.86 -1.00
C GLN A 42 -10.51 -6.70 -1.18
N PRO A 43 -10.64 -6.15 -2.40
CA PRO A 43 -11.74 -5.25 -2.72
C PRO A 43 -13.09 -5.88 -2.35
N GLY A 44 -13.89 -5.17 -1.55
CA GLY A 44 -15.28 -5.49 -1.28
C GLY A 44 -16.24 -4.83 -2.27
N GLU A 45 -17.53 -4.84 -1.94
CA GLU A 45 -18.60 -4.32 -2.80
C GLU A 45 -18.52 -2.79 -2.98
N GLN A 46 -18.01 -2.07 -1.97
CA GLN A 46 -17.95 -0.60 -1.99
C GLN A 46 -16.65 -0.07 -2.60
N HIS A 47 -15.65 -0.93 -2.82
CA HIS A 47 -14.31 -0.56 -3.28
C HIS A 47 -14.34 0.31 -4.54
N ALA A 48 -15.15 -0.05 -5.54
CA ALA A 48 -15.26 0.68 -6.80
C ALA A 48 -15.79 2.11 -6.62
N GLU A 49 -16.74 2.30 -5.72
CA GLU A 49 -17.29 3.61 -5.39
C GLU A 49 -16.27 4.45 -4.61
N ILE A 50 -15.63 3.86 -3.59
CA ILE A 50 -14.64 4.52 -2.74
C ILE A 50 -13.45 4.99 -3.59
N ILE A 51 -12.86 4.08 -4.38
CA ILE A 51 -11.70 4.45 -5.21
C ILE A 51 -12.09 5.49 -6.24
N GLY A 52 -13.28 5.41 -6.85
CA GLY A 52 -13.78 6.43 -7.78
C GLY A 52 -13.85 7.82 -7.15
N LYS A 53 -14.40 7.92 -5.93
CA LYS A 53 -14.44 9.17 -5.16
C LYS A 53 -13.05 9.71 -4.85
N LEU A 54 -12.13 8.85 -4.42
CA LEU A 54 -10.74 9.25 -4.17
C LEU A 54 -10.11 9.79 -5.47
N LEU A 55 -10.26 9.06 -6.58
CA LEU A 55 -9.73 9.39 -7.91
C LEU A 55 -10.24 10.74 -8.46
N MET A 56 -11.50 11.11 -8.17
CA MET A 56 -12.07 12.36 -8.66
C MET A 56 -11.68 13.57 -7.80
N ASN A 57 -11.36 13.37 -6.52
CA ASN A 57 -11.21 14.46 -5.56
C ASN A 57 -9.76 14.96 -5.35
N SER A 58 -8.71 14.27 -5.83
CA SER A 58 -7.32 14.62 -5.47
C SER A 58 -6.46 15.29 -6.56
N GLY A 59 -7.07 15.87 -7.61
CA GLY A 59 -6.33 16.66 -8.62
C GLY A 59 -5.29 15.82 -9.39
N PHE A 60 -5.70 14.63 -9.81
CA PHE A 60 -4.85 13.47 -10.03
C PHE A 60 -3.63 13.63 -10.94
N LYS A 61 -2.53 13.02 -10.50
CA LYS A 61 -1.41 12.57 -11.32
C LYS A 61 -1.46 11.03 -11.41
N ALA A 62 -1.11 10.46 -12.56
CA ALA A 62 -1.21 9.01 -12.80
C ALA A 62 -0.46 8.14 -11.77
N ASN A 63 0.58 8.68 -11.13
CA ASN A 63 1.35 8.00 -10.11
C ASN A 63 0.59 7.74 -8.80
N LEU A 64 -0.54 8.41 -8.55
CA LEU A 64 -1.33 8.25 -7.31
C LEU A 64 -2.35 7.12 -7.38
N VAL A 65 -2.57 6.50 -8.55
CA VAL A 65 -3.58 5.45 -8.71
C VAL A 65 -3.32 4.22 -7.81
N PRO A 66 -2.07 3.71 -7.69
CA PRO A 66 -1.77 2.64 -6.74
C PRO A 66 -2.05 3.02 -5.28
N ASP A 67 -1.75 4.27 -4.89
CA ASP A 67 -1.95 4.74 -3.52
C ASP A 67 -3.43 4.91 -3.21
N ALA A 68 -4.22 5.40 -4.17
CA ALA A 68 -5.67 5.46 -4.06
C ALA A 68 -6.30 4.07 -3.90
N HIS A 69 -5.75 3.04 -4.55
CA HIS A 69 -6.19 1.67 -4.35
C HIS A 69 -5.92 1.17 -2.93
N LEU A 70 -4.73 1.46 -2.36
CA LEU A 70 -4.41 1.12 -0.98
C LEU A 70 -5.28 1.89 0.02
N ALA A 71 -5.50 3.18 -0.22
CA ALA A 71 -6.38 4.01 0.59
C ALA A 71 -7.83 3.51 0.56
N ALA A 72 -8.34 3.12 -0.61
CA ALA A 72 -9.68 2.56 -0.74
C ALA A 72 -9.85 1.24 0.03
N LEU A 73 -8.88 0.33 -0.05
CA LEU A 73 -8.88 -0.91 0.76
C LEU A 73 -8.89 -0.59 2.26
N ALA A 74 -8.06 0.36 2.70
CA ALA A 74 -8.01 0.73 4.11
C ALA A 74 -9.33 1.35 4.59
N ILE A 75 -9.93 2.25 3.81
CA ILE A 75 -11.23 2.87 4.13
C ILE A 75 -12.34 1.81 4.19
N GLU A 76 -12.43 0.95 3.18
CA GLU A 76 -13.51 -0.04 3.08
C GLU A 76 -13.48 -1.03 4.26
N HIS A 77 -12.29 -1.44 4.68
CA HIS A 77 -12.11 -2.38 5.79
C HIS A 77 -11.97 -1.69 7.17
N GLY A 78 -12.07 -0.36 7.24
CA GLY A 78 -11.91 0.39 8.50
C GLY A 78 -10.52 0.26 9.12
N LEU A 79 -9.48 0.13 8.29
CA LEU A 79 -8.09 -0.09 8.70
C LEU A 79 -7.30 1.22 8.81
N THR A 80 -6.24 1.19 9.62
CA THR A 80 -5.19 2.22 9.59
C THR A 80 -4.15 1.87 8.53
N LEU A 81 -3.87 2.80 7.62
CA LEU A 81 -2.77 2.66 6.66
C LEU A 81 -1.48 3.20 7.28
N CYS A 82 -0.49 2.33 7.47
CA CYS A 82 0.81 2.71 8.00
C CYS A 82 1.79 3.03 6.85
N SER A 83 2.26 4.26 6.75
CA SER A 83 3.23 4.68 5.72
C SER A 83 4.01 5.92 6.15
N ALA A 84 5.27 6.03 5.75
CA ALA A 84 6.05 7.26 5.92
C ALA A 84 5.77 8.31 4.82
N ASP A 85 5.04 7.93 3.78
CA ASP A 85 4.69 8.82 2.67
C ASP A 85 3.55 9.79 3.05
N GLY A 86 3.86 11.08 3.06
CA GLY A 86 2.91 12.14 3.40
C GLY A 86 1.80 12.36 2.35
N ASP A 87 1.95 11.82 1.13
CA ASP A 87 0.91 11.97 0.11
C ASP A 87 -0.41 11.26 0.48
N PHE A 88 -0.37 10.30 1.42
CA PHE A 88 -1.58 9.67 1.95
C PHE A 88 -2.51 10.63 2.71
N ALA A 89 -1.99 11.75 3.25
CA ALA A 89 -2.80 12.78 3.90
C ALA A 89 -3.82 13.43 2.95
N ARG A 90 -3.67 13.24 1.63
CA ARG A 90 -4.56 13.81 0.61
C ARG A 90 -5.86 13.01 0.42
N PHE A 91 -5.96 11.78 0.93
CA PHE A 91 -7.13 10.92 0.72
C PHE A 91 -8.17 11.13 1.85
N PRO A 92 -9.31 11.78 1.56
CA PRO A 92 -10.32 12.04 2.58
C PRO A 92 -10.91 10.74 3.13
N GLY A 93 -11.08 10.67 4.46
CA GLY A 93 -11.62 9.49 5.14
C GLY A 93 -10.60 8.39 5.42
N LEU A 94 -9.37 8.50 4.93
CA LEU A 94 -8.30 7.55 5.26
C LEU A 94 -7.77 7.82 6.67
N ASN A 95 -7.72 6.77 7.50
CA ASN A 95 -6.92 6.79 8.72
C ASN A 95 -5.47 6.45 8.39
N TRP A 96 -4.58 7.44 8.41
CA TRP A 96 -3.16 7.29 8.09
C TRP A 96 -2.29 7.52 9.32
N LEU A 97 -1.34 6.61 9.53
CA LEU A 97 -0.32 6.70 10.57
C LEU A 97 1.06 6.63 9.93
N ASN A 98 1.93 7.59 10.24
CA ASN A 98 3.36 7.44 9.99
C ASN A 98 4.02 6.79 11.22
N PRO A 99 4.46 5.52 11.14
CA PRO A 99 5.07 4.85 12.28
C PRO A 99 6.43 5.44 12.67
N LEU A 100 7.01 6.29 11.83
CA LEU A 100 8.30 6.96 12.07
C LEU A 100 8.15 8.40 12.55
N SER A 101 6.94 8.96 12.59
CA SER A 101 6.75 10.38 12.96
C SER A 101 6.80 10.65 14.47
N ASN A 102 6.88 9.62 15.31
CA ASN A 102 7.11 9.72 16.76
C ASN A 102 8.10 8.64 17.24
N ALA A 103 9.39 8.90 17.05
CA ALA A 103 10.49 8.33 17.84
C ALA A 103 11.21 9.46 18.57
#